data_AF-A0A3D1PCK9-F1
#
_entry.id   AF-A0A3D1PCK9-F1
#
_cell.length_a   1.000
_cell.length_b   1.000
_cell.length_c   1.000
_cell.angle_alpha   90.00
_cell.angle_beta   90.00
_cell.angle_gamma   90.00
#
_symmetry.space_group_name_H-M   'P 1'
#
loop_
_entity.id
_entity.type
_entity.pdbx_description
1 polymer ?
#
loop_
_entity_poly.entity_id
_entity_poly.type
_entity_poly.pdbx_seq_one_letter_code
_entity_poly.pdbx_strand_id
1 'polypeptide(L)'
;IENLDLLPGDIELYDEFVVAEMLHEKAFEVDRLEFQVVWNRFERTLLRQMLQPIIHNYDFIILDCAPGYNLLTRSALAASDFYILPAKPEPLSVVGVQLLERRINELKKSHEAEEQLNIQLVGIVFTMAGNLFTGRYQRQVIQRIYQDFDAEKVFKTQIPMDVNV
;
A
#
# COMPACT_ATOMS: atom_id res chain seq x y z
N ILE A 1 22.73 -3.94 -9.36
CA ILE A 1 22.87 -5.17 -8.53
C ILE A 1 22.49 -6.32 -9.44
N GLU A 2 23.26 -7.40 -9.47
CA GLU A 2 22.92 -8.55 -10.32
C GLU A 2 21.56 -9.12 -9.90
N ASN A 3 20.70 -9.48 -10.87
CA ASN A 3 19.33 -9.95 -10.64
C ASN A 3 18.38 -8.94 -9.96
N LEU A 4 18.69 -7.64 -10.04
CA LEU A 4 17.78 -6.57 -9.62
C LEU A 4 17.55 -5.61 -10.77
N ASP A 5 16.33 -5.63 -11.28
CA ASP A 5 15.83 -4.63 -12.22
C ASP A 5 15.06 -3.55 -11.48
N LEU A 6 15.31 -2.29 -11.82
CA LEU A 6 14.66 -1.13 -11.24
C LEU A 6 13.89 -0.38 -12.32
N LEU A 7 12.58 -0.26 -12.13
CA LEU A 7 11.72 0.57 -12.95
C LEU A 7 11.43 1.87 -12.19
N PRO A 8 11.97 3.03 -12.63
CA PRO A 8 11.66 4.29 -11.98
C PRO A 8 10.20 4.66 -12.24
N GLY A 9 9.47 5.00 -11.17
CA GLY A 9 8.17 5.63 -11.27
C GLY A 9 8.29 7.14 -11.45
N ASP A 10 7.24 7.77 -11.97
CA ASP A 10 7.10 9.23 -12.03
C ASP A 10 5.75 9.63 -11.43
N ILE A 11 5.73 10.70 -10.63
CA ILE A 11 4.50 11.21 -10.02
C ILE A 11 3.57 11.84 -11.06
N GLU A 12 4.11 12.25 -12.20
CA GLU A 12 3.38 12.82 -13.34
C GLU A 12 2.91 11.74 -14.34
N LEU A 13 3.01 10.45 -14.00
CA LEU A 13 2.59 9.34 -14.87
C LEU A 13 1.11 9.42 -15.28
N TYR A 14 0.26 10.05 -14.46
CA TYR A 14 -1.16 10.22 -14.77
C TYR A 14 -1.75 11.46 -14.10
N ASP A 15 -2.83 11.96 -14.69
CA ASP A 15 -3.71 12.93 -14.06
C ASP A 15 -5.00 12.23 -13.62
N GLU A 16 -5.27 12.23 -12.31
CA GLU A 16 -6.42 11.54 -11.73
C GLU A 16 -7.76 12.12 -12.20
N PHE A 17 -7.83 13.42 -12.50
CA PHE A 17 -9.04 14.05 -13.03
C PHE A 17 -9.31 13.60 -14.46
N VAL A 18 -8.28 13.57 -15.30
CA VAL A 18 -8.40 13.10 -16.69
C VAL A 18 -8.82 11.63 -16.72
N VAL A 19 -8.23 10.78 -15.87
CA VAL A 19 -8.62 9.37 -15.77
C VAL A 19 -10.07 9.24 -15.30
N ALA A 20 -10.49 10.01 -14.28
CA ALA A 20 -11.86 9.97 -13.79
C ALA A 20 -12.88 10.40 -14.86
N GLU A 21 -12.58 11.47 -15.62
CA GLU A 21 -13.41 11.94 -16.74
C GLU A 21 -13.56 10.86 -17.81
N MET A 22 -12.45 10.27 -18.26
CA MET A 22 -12.47 9.19 -19.24
C MET A 22 -13.29 7.97 -18.78
N LEU A 23 -13.15 7.57 -17.52
CA LEU A 23 -13.91 6.45 -16.96
C LEU A 23 -15.39 6.79 -16.79
N HIS A 24 -15.72 8.05 -16.50
CA HIS A 24 -17.09 8.53 -16.45
C HIS A 24 -17.76 8.39 -17.81
N GLU A 25 -17.15 8.94 -18.87
CA GLU A 25 -17.67 8.81 -20.24
C GLU A 25 -17.89 7.34 -20.63
N LYS A 26 -16.90 6.49 -20.35
CA LYS A 26 -16.98 5.05 -20.64
C LYS A 26 -18.11 4.35 -19.88
N ALA A 27 -18.42 4.78 -18.66
CA ALA A 27 -19.55 4.24 -17.89
C ALA A 27 -20.91 4.59 -18.51
N PHE A 28 -21.04 5.76 -19.16
CA PHE A 28 -22.26 6.13 -19.89
C PHE A 28 -22.41 5.37 -21.21
N GLU A 29 -21.31 5.13 -21.92
CA GLU A 29 -21.33 4.44 -23.22
C GLU A 29 -21.59 2.93 -23.09
N VAL A 30 -21.00 2.28 -22.06
CA VAL A 30 -21.13 0.84 -21.84
C VAL A 30 -22.23 0.58 -20.81
N ASP A 31 -23.43 0.24 -21.30
CA ASP A 31 -24.52 -0.37 -20.52
C ASP A 31 -25.08 0.49 -19.35
N ARG A 32 -24.77 1.79 -19.31
CA ARG A 32 -25.07 2.70 -18.18
C ARG A 32 -24.65 2.09 -16.83
N LEU A 33 -23.47 1.48 -16.79
CA LEU A 33 -22.91 0.96 -15.56
C LEU A 33 -22.70 2.09 -14.56
N GLU A 34 -22.85 1.80 -13.27
CA GLU A 34 -22.50 2.75 -12.24
C GLU A 34 -21.01 3.09 -12.32
N PHE A 35 -20.66 4.39 -12.23
CA PHE A 35 -19.28 4.86 -12.29
C PHE A 35 -18.36 4.10 -11.31
N GLN A 36 -18.86 3.80 -10.12
CA GLN A 36 -18.10 3.07 -9.09
C GLN A 36 -17.68 1.66 -9.55
N VAL A 37 -18.50 0.97 -10.33
CA VAL A 37 -18.17 -0.35 -10.90
C VAL A 37 -17.03 -0.20 -11.92
N VAL A 38 -17.14 0.78 -12.82
CA VAL A 38 -16.10 1.04 -13.84
C VAL A 38 -14.79 1.47 -13.19
N TRP A 39 -14.86 2.32 -12.18
CA TRP A 39 -13.71 2.75 -11.38
C TRP A 39 -13.02 1.58 -10.69
N ASN A 40 -13.78 0.77 -9.93
CA ASN A 40 -13.22 -0.37 -9.19
C ASN A 40 -12.57 -1.38 -10.14
N ARG A 41 -13.20 -1.66 -11.29
CA ARG A 41 -12.59 -2.52 -12.31
C ARG A 41 -11.25 -1.97 -12.79
N PHE A 42 -11.21 -0.69 -13.15
CA PHE A 42 -9.99 -0.06 -13.63
C PHE A 42 -8.88 -0.05 -12.57
N GLU A 43 -9.21 0.37 -11.35
CA GLU A 43 -8.32 0.37 -10.19
C GLU A 43 -7.71 -1.02 -9.96
N ARG A 44 -8.52 -2.08 -10.04
CA ARG A 44 -8.06 -3.46 -9.86
C ARG A 44 -7.16 -3.93 -10.99
N THR A 45 -7.47 -3.59 -12.24
CA THR A 45 -6.78 -4.16 -13.40
C THR A 45 -5.56 -3.37 -13.84
N LEU A 46 -5.46 -2.08 -13.53
CA LEU A 46 -4.41 -1.18 -14.04
C LEU A 46 -3.01 -1.75 -13.84
N LEU A 47 -2.53 -1.89 -12.59
CA LEU A 47 -1.19 -2.43 -12.36
C LEU A 47 -1.08 -3.93 -12.63
N ARG A 48 -2.14 -4.71 -12.40
CA ARG A 48 -2.13 -6.15 -12.71
C ARG A 48 -1.83 -6.41 -14.19
N GLN A 49 -2.47 -5.68 -15.09
CA GLN A 49 -2.24 -5.81 -16.53
C GLN A 49 -0.84 -5.38 -16.95
N MET A 50 -0.29 -4.35 -16.29
CA MET A 50 1.09 -3.90 -16.54
C MET A 50 2.13 -4.93 -16.08
N LEU A 51 1.88 -5.62 -14.96
CA LEU A 51 2.79 -6.62 -14.40
C LEU A 51 2.65 -8.00 -15.08
N GLN A 52 1.48 -8.32 -15.65
CA GLN A 52 1.19 -9.64 -16.23
C GLN A 52 2.28 -10.18 -17.19
N PRO A 53 2.88 -9.38 -18.09
CA PRO A 53 3.89 -9.87 -19.03
C PRO A 53 5.21 -10.29 -18.35
N ILE A 54 5.46 -9.82 -17.12
CA ILE A 54 6.73 -10.01 -16.41
C ILE A 54 6.59 -10.76 -15.08
N ILE A 55 5.36 -11.06 -14.64
CA ILE A 55 5.10 -11.61 -13.30
C ILE A 55 5.80 -12.95 -13.04
N HIS A 56 6.09 -13.73 -14.09
CA HIS A 56 6.79 -15.01 -13.99
C HIS A 56 8.31 -14.90 -14.17
N ASN A 57 8.84 -13.70 -14.40
CA ASN A 57 10.27 -13.48 -14.61
C ASN A 57 11.01 -13.17 -13.29
N TYR A 58 10.28 -12.95 -12.20
CA TYR A 58 10.84 -12.56 -10.91
C TYR A 58 10.26 -13.40 -9.78
N ASP A 59 11.09 -13.73 -8.78
CA ASP A 59 10.62 -14.36 -7.55
C ASP A 59 9.82 -13.38 -6.68
N PHE A 60 10.19 -12.10 -6.72
CA PHE A 60 9.53 -11.02 -5.98
C PHE A 60 9.46 -9.74 -6.82
N ILE A 61 8.33 -9.05 -6.73
CA ILE A 61 8.13 -7.71 -7.28
C ILE A 61 7.80 -6.79 -6.11
N ILE A 62 8.57 -5.71 -5.94
CA ILE A 62 8.34 -4.72 -4.88
C ILE A 62 7.77 -3.46 -5.52
N LEU A 63 6.58 -3.06 -5.07
CA LEU A 63 5.92 -1.82 -5.50
C LEU A 63 6.16 -0.73 -4.44
N ASP A 64 7.12 0.16 -4.69
CA ASP A 64 7.36 1.32 -3.84
C ASP A 64 6.40 2.45 -4.24
N CYS A 65 5.40 2.71 -3.40
CA CYS A 65 4.35 3.67 -3.69
C CYS A 65 4.67 5.02 -3.07
N ALA A 66 4.47 6.09 -3.84
CA ALA A 66 4.57 7.46 -3.33
C ALA A 66 3.61 7.69 -2.14
N PRO A 67 3.90 8.65 -1.23
CA PRO A 67 3.03 8.95 -0.12
C PRO A 67 1.62 9.34 -0.60
N GLY A 68 0.60 8.69 -0.04
CA GLY A 68 -0.80 8.98 -0.35
C GLY A 68 -1.62 7.72 -0.59
N TYR A 69 -2.94 7.90 -0.67
CA TYR A 69 -3.90 6.83 -0.93
C TYR A 69 -4.70 7.12 -2.20
N ASN A 70 -3.98 7.30 -3.30
CA ASN A 70 -4.51 7.62 -4.62
C ASN A 70 -4.76 6.35 -5.46
N LEU A 71 -5.26 6.52 -6.68
CA LEU A 71 -5.48 5.42 -7.63
C LEU A 71 -4.27 4.48 -7.79
N LEU A 72 -3.04 5.00 -7.94
CA LEU A 72 -1.86 4.13 -8.12
C LEU A 72 -1.56 3.32 -6.87
N THR A 73 -1.55 3.93 -5.68
CA THR A 73 -1.34 3.19 -4.43
C THR A 73 -2.43 2.13 -4.23
N ARG A 74 -3.68 2.45 -4.53
CA ARG A 74 -4.81 1.53 -4.43
C ARG A 74 -4.72 0.39 -5.45
N SER A 75 -4.31 0.69 -6.68
CA SER A 75 -4.06 -0.31 -7.72
C SER A 75 -2.88 -1.21 -7.37
N ALA A 76 -1.84 -0.65 -6.73
CA ALA A 76 -0.67 -1.41 -6.30
C ALA A 76 -1.07 -2.41 -5.22
N LEU A 77 -1.85 -1.96 -4.23
CA LEU A 77 -2.46 -2.84 -3.23
C LEU A 77 -3.34 -3.93 -3.88
N ALA A 78 -4.20 -3.56 -4.83
CA ALA A 78 -5.03 -4.54 -5.53
C ALA A 78 -4.21 -5.57 -6.33
N ALA A 79 -3.05 -5.19 -6.85
CA ALA A 79 -2.15 -6.07 -7.59
C ALA A 79 -1.23 -6.92 -6.69
N SER A 80 -1.12 -6.61 -5.40
CA SER A 80 -0.16 -7.23 -4.50
C SER A 80 -0.73 -8.42 -3.72
N ASP A 81 0.09 -9.46 -3.54
CA ASP A 81 -0.21 -10.54 -2.59
C ASP A 81 -0.07 -10.07 -1.14
N PHE A 82 0.88 -9.16 -0.90
CA PHE A 82 1.35 -8.79 0.42
C PHE A 82 1.65 -7.29 0.52
N TYR A 83 1.54 -6.72 1.72
CA TYR A 83 2.02 -5.36 2.03
C TYR A 83 2.77 -5.31 3.36
N ILE A 84 3.67 -4.33 3.45
CA ILE A 84 4.43 -3.99 4.65
C ILE A 84 4.11 -2.54 5.02
N LEU A 85 3.95 -2.27 6.32
CA LEU A 85 3.68 -0.94 6.83
C LEU A 85 4.91 -0.37 7.53
N PRO A 86 5.71 0.48 6.87
CA PRO A 86 6.76 1.23 7.54
C PRO A 86 6.16 2.34 8.41
N ALA A 87 6.59 2.41 9.68
CA ALA A 87 6.13 3.42 10.62
C ALA A 87 7.29 3.99 11.44
N LYS A 88 7.25 5.29 11.76
CA LYS A 88 8.13 5.83 12.79
C LYS A 88 7.52 5.58 14.17
N PRO A 89 8.30 5.42 15.23
CA PRO A 89 7.78 5.31 16.60
C PRO A 89 7.33 6.67 17.15
N GLU A 90 6.41 7.33 16.43
CA GLU A 90 5.81 8.63 16.74
C GLU A 90 4.27 8.53 16.75
N PRO A 91 3.54 9.32 17.56
CA PRO A 91 2.09 9.18 17.68
C PRO A 91 1.32 9.30 16.37
N LEU A 92 1.73 10.26 15.52
CA LEU A 92 1.07 10.46 14.22
C LEU A 92 1.26 9.26 13.29
N SER A 93 2.41 8.59 13.36
CA SER A 93 2.66 7.37 12.57
C SER A 93 1.76 6.23 13.02
N VAL A 94 1.52 6.07 14.33
CA VAL A 94 0.60 5.04 14.85
C VAL A 94 -0.84 5.27 14.39
N VAL A 95 -1.31 6.52 14.46
CA VAL A 95 -2.63 6.89 13.92
C VAL A 95 -2.70 6.64 12.41
N GLY A 96 -1.62 6.97 11.69
CA GLY A 96 -1.51 6.71 10.25
C GLY A 96 -1.61 5.23 9.89
N VAL A 97 -0.95 4.34 10.65
CA VAL A 97 -1.02 2.89 10.47
C VAL A 97 -2.46 2.38 10.64
N GLN A 98 -3.14 2.77 11.72
CA GLN A 98 -4.53 2.38 11.95
C GLN A 98 -5.46 2.88 10.84
N LEU A 99 -5.27 4.13 10.40
CA LEU A 99 -6.08 4.72 9.33
C LEU A 99 -5.86 3.98 8.01
N LEU A 100 -4.60 3.71 7.65
CA LEU A 100 -4.28 2.98 6.42
C LEU A 100 -4.82 1.56 6.45
N GLU A 101 -4.73 0.86 7.57
CA GLU A 101 -5.31 -0.47 7.72
C GLU A 101 -6.83 -0.47 7.53
N ARG A 102 -7.52 0.53 8.11
CA ARG A 102 -8.95 0.72 7.86
C ARG A 102 -9.23 0.96 6.38
N ARG A 103 -8.44 1.80 5.70
CA ARG A 103 -8.59 2.11 4.28
C ARG A 103 -8.39 0.88 3.39
N ILE A 104 -7.42 0.03 3.71
CA ILE A 104 -7.17 -1.24 3.00
C ILE A 104 -8.35 -2.20 3.20
N ASN A 105 -8.92 -2.27 4.40
CA ASN A 105 -10.13 -3.07 4.64
C ASN A 105 -11.36 -2.52 3.91
N GLU A 106 -11.50 -1.19 3.80
CA GLU A 106 -12.53 -0.55 2.98
C GLU A 106 -12.33 -0.84 1.48
N LEU A 107 -11.08 -0.86 1.00
CA LEU A 107 -10.73 -1.28 -0.36
C LEU A 107 -11.11 -2.73 -0.61
N LYS A 108 -10.71 -3.67 0.23
CA LYS A 108 -11.11 -5.09 0.07
C LYS A 108 -12.62 -5.22 -0.09
N LYS A 109 -13.39 -4.58 0.79
CA LYS A 109 -14.86 -4.57 0.76
C LYS A 109 -15.44 -3.98 -0.52
N SER A 110 -14.84 -2.92 -1.06
CA SER A 110 -15.35 -2.31 -2.30
C SER A 110 -15.21 -3.20 -3.53
N HIS A 111 -14.34 -4.22 -3.48
CA HIS A 111 -14.09 -5.17 -4.58
C HIS A 111 -14.76 -6.53 -4.38
N GLU A 112 -15.25 -6.85 -3.16
CA GLU A 112 -15.86 -8.15 -2.81
C GLU A 112 -16.99 -8.60 -3.74
N ALA A 113 -17.76 -7.67 -4.31
CA ALA A 113 -18.87 -7.99 -5.21
C ALA A 113 -18.43 -8.53 -6.58
N GLU A 114 -17.19 -8.25 -7.01
CA GLU A 114 -16.66 -8.67 -8.31
C GLU A 114 -15.52 -9.69 -8.15
N GLU A 115 -14.51 -9.36 -7.35
CA GLU A 115 -13.37 -10.24 -7.08
C GLU A 115 -12.73 -9.87 -5.75
N GLN A 116 -12.61 -10.86 -4.88
CA GLN A 116 -11.99 -10.66 -3.58
C GLN A 116 -10.50 -10.35 -3.72
N LEU A 117 -10.07 -9.23 -3.14
CA LEU A 117 -8.65 -8.89 -3.02
C LEU A 117 -8.03 -9.67 -1.85
N ASN A 118 -7.13 -10.60 -2.16
CA ASN A 118 -6.43 -11.40 -1.15
C ASN A 118 -5.07 -10.79 -0.72
N ILE A 119 -5.04 -9.48 -0.54
CA ILE A 119 -3.84 -8.78 -0.06
C ILE A 119 -3.68 -8.97 1.46
N GLN A 120 -2.50 -9.40 1.91
CA GLN A 120 -2.23 -9.70 3.32
C GLN A 120 -1.15 -8.82 3.94
N LEU A 121 -1.37 -8.36 5.18
CA LEU A 121 -0.34 -7.65 5.94
C LEU A 121 0.75 -8.65 6.32
N VAL A 122 1.97 -8.41 5.85
CA VAL A 122 3.16 -9.12 6.32
C VAL A 122 3.52 -8.64 7.71
N GLY A 123 3.59 -7.31 7.88
CA GLY A 123 3.77 -6.70 9.19
C GLY A 123 4.11 -5.22 9.16
N ILE A 124 4.21 -4.65 10.35
CA ILE A 124 4.57 -3.28 10.64
C ILE A 124 6.04 -3.25 11.04
N VAL A 125 6.84 -2.50 10.26
CA VAL A 125 8.26 -2.32 10.52
C VAL A 125 8.52 -0.92 11.07
N PHE A 126 9.11 -0.84 12.25
CA PHE A 126 9.51 0.43 12.81
C PHE A 126 10.81 0.90 12.16
N THR A 127 10.74 2.07 11.52
CA THR A 127 11.87 2.75 10.89
C THR A 127 12.33 3.91 11.75
N MET A 128 13.57 4.35 11.56
CA MET A 128 14.12 5.51 12.27
C MET A 128 14.06 5.33 13.80
N ALA A 129 14.19 4.07 14.26
CA ALA A 129 14.08 3.69 15.67
C ALA A 129 15.46 3.62 16.34
N GLY A 130 15.48 3.51 17.67
CA GLY A 130 16.73 3.25 18.41
C GLY A 130 17.50 4.49 18.89
N ASN A 131 16.89 5.67 18.84
CA ASN A 131 17.54 6.87 19.36
C ASN A 131 17.55 6.85 20.90
N LEU A 132 18.76 6.85 21.49
CA LEU A 132 19.00 6.59 22.92
C LEU A 132 18.23 7.57 23.84
N PHE A 133 18.08 8.81 23.38
CA PHE A 133 17.40 9.89 24.12
C PHE A 133 15.88 9.75 24.15
N THR A 134 15.27 9.13 23.13
CA THR A 134 13.81 9.00 23.00
C THR A 134 13.29 7.59 23.30
N GLY A 135 14.15 6.65 23.69
CA GLY A 135 13.80 5.23 23.84
C GLY A 135 12.61 4.95 24.76
N ARG A 136 12.39 5.73 25.83
CA ARG A 136 11.19 5.56 26.68
C ARG A 136 9.90 5.95 25.96
N TYR A 137 9.92 7.06 25.21
CA TYR A 137 8.77 7.55 24.46
C TYR A 137 8.44 6.62 23.30
N GLN A 138 9.46 6.23 22.52
CA GLN A 138 9.32 5.29 21.42
C GLN A 138 8.69 3.97 21.89
N ARG A 139 9.12 3.44 23.04
CA ARG A 139 8.51 2.23 23.64
C ARG A 139 7.02 2.39 23.91
N GLN A 140 6.58 3.53 24.44
CA GLN A 140 5.15 3.77 24.69
C GLN A 140 4.35 3.84 23.40
N VAL A 141 4.91 4.44 22.36
CA VAL A 141 4.27 4.54 21.04
C VAL A 141 4.18 3.16 20.38
N ILE A 142 5.27 2.39 20.40
CA ILE A 142 5.31 1.01 19.90
C ILE A 142 4.28 0.14 20.64
N GLN A 143 4.16 0.30 21.96
CA GLN A 143 3.21 -0.48 22.76
C GLN A 143 1.75 -0.26 22.32
N ARG A 144 1.41 0.91 21.78
CA ARG A 144 0.05 1.16 21.25
C ARG A 144 -0.21 0.30 20.01
N ILE A 145 0.76 0.14 19.12
CA ILE A 145 0.62 -0.75 17.96
C ILE A 145 0.38 -2.20 18.40
N TYR A 146 1.07 -2.67 19.45
CA TYR A 146 0.82 -3.99 20.04
C TYR A 146 -0.56 -4.15 20.72
N GLN A 147 -1.30 -3.06 20.95
CA GLN A 147 -2.69 -3.13 21.45
C GLN A 147 -3.69 -3.34 20.32
N ASP A 148 -3.38 -2.87 19.11
CA ASP A 148 -4.29 -2.88 17.96
C ASP A 148 -3.99 -3.99 16.95
N PHE A 149 -2.75 -4.51 16.96
CA PHE A 149 -2.27 -5.52 16.02
C PHE A 149 -1.70 -6.71 16.77
N ASP A 150 -1.88 -7.90 16.20
CA ASP A 150 -1.27 -9.13 16.72
C ASP A 150 0.26 -8.97 16.77
N ALA A 151 0.88 -9.48 17.83
CA ALA A 151 2.31 -9.31 18.05
C ALA A 151 3.17 -9.90 16.90
N GLU A 152 2.66 -10.91 16.21
CA GLU A 152 3.28 -11.52 15.03
C GLU A 152 3.27 -10.61 13.78
N LYS A 153 2.38 -9.62 13.73
CA LYS A 153 2.32 -8.59 12.69
C LYS A 153 3.27 -7.44 12.95
N VAL A 154 4.01 -7.42 14.06
CA VAL A 154 5.03 -6.41 14.33
C VAL A 154 6.41 -7.03 14.15
N PHE A 155 7.21 -6.47 13.25
CA PHE A 155 8.57 -6.96 13.04
C PHE A 155 9.42 -6.78 14.30
N LYS A 156 10.16 -7.83 14.67
CA LYS A 156 11.13 -7.78 15.78
C LYS A 156 12.30 -6.86 15.45
N THR A 157 12.73 -6.87 14.19
CA THR A 157 13.80 -6.00 13.68
C THR A 157 13.27 -4.60 13.48
N GLN A 158 14.01 -3.61 13.96
CA GLN A 158 13.74 -2.19 13.73
C GLN A 158 14.85 -1.61 12.88
N ILE A 159 14.51 -0.70 11.97
CA ILE A 159 15.48 -0.04 11.10
C ILE A 159 16.01 1.19 11.84
N PRO A 160 17.33 1.28 12.13
CA PRO A 160 17.89 2.43 12.84
C PRO A 160 17.86 3.69 11.97
N MET A 161 18.05 4.85 12.60
CA MET A 161 18.23 6.12 11.90
C MET A 161 19.44 6.12 10.96
N ASP A 162 20.54 5.53 11.44
CA ASP A 162 21.82 5.50 10.75
C ASP A 162 22.31 4.06 10.62
N VAL A 163 22.91 3.75 9.46
CA VAL A 163 23.50 2.44 9.16
C VAL A 163 24.86 2.20 9.84
N ASN A 164 25.40 3.22 10.52
CA ASN A 164 26.70 3.17 11.20
C ASN A 164 26.59 2.84 12.70
N VAL A 165 25.48 2.24 13.14
CA VAL A 165 25.22 1.88 14.54
C VAL A 165 25.31 0.37 14.74
#